data_AF-A0A6S9TKG3-F1
#
_entry.id   AF-A0A6S9TKG3-F1
#
_cell.length_a   1.000
_cell.length_b   1.000
_cell.length_c   1.000
_cell.angle_alpha   90.00
_cell.angle_beta   90.00
_cell.angle_gamma   90.00
#
_symmetry.space_group_name_H-M   'P 1'
#
loop_
_entity.id
_entity.type
_entity.pdbx_description
1 polymer ?
#
loop_
_entity_poly.entity_id
_entity_poly.type
_entity_poly.pdbx_seq_one_letter_code
_entity_poly.pdbx_strand_id
1 'polypeptide(L)'
;MLLTHSHCVRARSRGTFASQAMLDSVVQDRFLMRKARALVESNGFVAQPLRIETQLDTSAASYGYRHVLLRAIEEFAASGIVGAPFIEAMKFEAKRRVRVGEFQMALSYAYIEATKAPSK
;
A
#
# COMPACT_ATOMS: atom_id res chain seq x y z
N MET A 1 0.62 -16.37 -7.31
CA MET A 1 -0.54 -15.45 -7.36
C MET A 1 -0.44 -14.53 -6.17
N LEU A 2 0.31 -13.44 -6.27
CA LEU A 2 0.65 -12.55 -5.15
C LEU A 2 -0.12 -11.24 -5.30
N LEU A 3 -1.14 -11.07 -4.48
CA LEU A 3 -1.90 -9.83 -4.31
C LEU A 3 -1.13 -8.96 -3.31
N THR A 4 -0.42 -7.95 -3.78
CA THR A 4 0.07 -6.85 -2.94
C THR A 4 -0.56 -5.57 -3.47
N HIS A 5 -1.54 -5.03 -2.73
CA HIS A 5 -2.13 -3.70 -2.97
C HIS A 5 -1.91 -2.88 -1.70
N SER A 6 -0.83 -2.09 -1.69
CA SER A 6 -0.62 -1.04 -0.70
C SER A 6 -0.86 0.29 -1.39
N HIS A 7 -2.10 0.78 -1.33
CA HIS A 7 -2.45 2.13 -1.78
C HIS A 7 -2.13 3.13 -0.66
N CYS A 8 -1.04 3.89 -0.80
CA CYS A 8 -0.78 5.06 0.02
C CYS A 8 -1.24 6.32 -0.73
N VAL A 9 -2.49 6.73 -0.51
CA VAL A 9 -2.97 8.07 -0.88
C VAL A 9 -2.80 8.97 0.33
N ARG A 10 -1.74 9.78 0.34
CA ARG A 10 -1.48 10.76 1.40
C ARG A 10 -2.25 12.05 1.11
N ALA A 11 -3.58 11.99 1.19
CA ALA A 11 -4.40 13.19 1.30
C ALA A 11 -4.31 13.70 2.74
N ARG A 12 -3.73 14.88 2.95
CA ARG A 12 -3.86 15.61 4.22
C ARG A 12 -5.28 16.18 4.31
N SER A 13 -6.26 15.33 4.65
CA SER A 13 -7.55 15.76 5.18
C SER A 13 -7.80 15.02 6.48
N ARG A 14 -8.27 15.73 7.51
CA ARG A 14 -8.74 15.10 8.74
C ARG A 14 -9.91 14.19 8.38
N GLY A 15 -9.82 12.89 8.67
CA GLY A 15 -11.00 12.00 8.72
C GLY A 15 -10.82 10.69 7.98
N THR A 16 -10.87 9.61 8.75
CA THR A 16 -10.94 8.18 8.41
C THR A 16 -11.96 7.77 7.32
N PHE A 17 -12.85 8.68 6.90
CA PHE A 17 -13.88 8.43 5.89
C PHE A 17 -13.34 8.29 4.46
N ALA A 18 -12.32 9.06 4.07
CA ALA A 18 -11.80 9.02 2.70
C ALA A 18 -11.06 7.71 2.39
N SER A 19 -10.38 7.13 3.39
CA SER A 19 -9.70 5.84 3.24
C SER A 19 -10.67 4.67 3.14
N GLN A 20 -11.77 4.67 3.91
CA GLN A 20 -12.76 3.58 3.86
C GLN A 20 -13.54 3.59 2.54
N ALA A 21 -14.04 4.75 2.10
CA ALA A 21 -14.71 4.87 0.81
C ALA A 21 -13.79 4.47 -0.36
N MET A 22 -12.49 4.77 -0.26
CA MET A 22 -11.51 4.33 -1.24
C MET A 22 -11.33 2.80 -1.21
N LEU A 23 -11.17 2.20 -0.03
CA LEU A 23 -11.06 0.74 0.12
C LEU A 23 -12.30 0.03 -0.45
N ASP A 24 -13.49 0.51 -0.11
CA ASP A 24 -14.75 -0.04 -0.63
C ASP A 24 -14.82 0.10 -2.16
N SER A 25 -14.39 1.24 -2.72
CA SER A 25 -14.35 1.44 -4.17
C SER A 25 -13.35 0.52 -4.90
N VAL A 26 -12.22 0.18 -4.27
CA VAL A 26 -11.23 -0.76 -4.83
C VAL A 26 -11.79 -2.18 -4.85
N VAL A 27 -12.52 -2.58 -3.81
CA VAL A 27 -13.17 -3.91 -3.74
C VAL A 27 -14.24 -4.05 -4.82
N GLN A 28 -15.00 -2.99 -5.09
CA GLN A 28 -16.12 -3.00 -6.04
C GLN A 28 -15.70 -2.75 -7.50
N ASP A 29 -14.60 -2.04 -7.74
CA ASP A 29 -14.11 -1.73 -9.10
C ASP A 29 -12.62 -2.08 -9.26
N ARG A 30 -12.36 -3.29 -9.76
CA ARG A 30 -11.00 -3.76 -10.12
C ARG A 30 -10.30 -2.89 -11.17
N PHE A 31 -11.01 -1.98 -11.83
CA PHE A 31 -10.48 -1.06 -12.83
C PHE A 31 -10.47 0.39 -12.34
N LEU A 32 -10.68 0.65 -11.04
CA LEU A 32 -10.69 2.00 -10.45
C LEU A 32 -9.49 2.85 -10.90
N MET A 33 -8.29 2.27 -10.92
CA MET A 33 -7.08 2.98 -11.33
C MET A 33 -7.09 3.44 -12.80
N ARG A 34 -7.87 2.80 -13.68
CA ARG A 34 -8.07 3.28 -15.07
C ARG A 34 -8.94 4.53 -15.12
N LYS A 35 -9.84 4.71 -14.14
CA LYS A 35 -10.77 5.84 -14.03
C LYS A 35 -10.23 6.96 -13.15
N ALA A 36 -9.21 6.68 -12.33
CA ALA A 36 -8.66 7.61 -11.34
C ALA A 36 -8.28 8.97 -11.94
N ARG A 37 -7.70 8.99 -13.13
CA ARG A 37 -7.36 10.25 -13.82
C ARG A 37 -8.60 11.10 -14.13
N ALA A 38 -9.61 10.50 -14.76
CA ALA A 38 -10.85 11.20 -15.11
C ALA A 38 -11.59 11.69 -13.86
N LEU A 39 -11.57 10.90 -12.77
CA LEU A 39 -12.13 11.31 -11.48
C LEU A 39 -11.43 12.54 -10.92
N VAL A 40 -10.09 12.57 -10.95
CA VAL A 40 -9.32 13.73 -10.49
C VAL A 40 -9.59 14.95 -11.38
N GLU A 41 -9.62 14.79 -12.70
CA GLU A 41 -9.90 15.87 -13.66
C GLU A 41 -11.33 16.44 -13.49
N SER A 42 -12.32 15.58 -13.24
CA SER A 42 -13.71 16.01 -13.01
C SER A 42 -13.89 16.89 -11.77
N ASN A 43 -12.89 16.92 -10.88
CA ASN A 43 -12.88 17.77 -9.68
C ASN A 43 -12.04 19.05 -9.86
N GLY A 44 -11.77 19.46 -11.11
CA GLY A 44 -11.08 20.72 -11.42
C GLY A 44 -9.56 20.68 -11.25
N PHE A 45 -8.98 19.49 -11.21
CA PHE A 45 -7.53 19.31 -11.22
C PHE A 45 -7.01 19.05 -12.64
N VAL A 46 -5.76 19.44 -12.87
CA VAL A 46 -4.99 19.02 -14.06
C VAL A 46 -4.16 17.81 -13.65
N ALA A 47 -4.52 16.64 -14.17
CA ALA A 47 -3.88 15.37 -13.81
C ALA A 47 -2.80 14.96 -14.82
N GLN A 48 -1.66 14.49 -14.32
CA GLN A 48 -0.63 13.83 -15.11
C GLN A 48 -1.05 12.39 -15.47
N PRO A 49 -0.38 11.74 -16.45
CA PRO A 49 -0.60 10.33 -16.72
C PRO A 49 -0.38 9.45 -15.47
N LEU A 50 -1.12 8.34 -15.39
CA LEU A 50 -0.92 7.33 -14.35
C LEU A 50 0.53 6.79 -14.43
N ARG A 51 1.24 6.85 -13.30
CA ARG A 51 2.57 6.29 -13.15
C ARG A 51 2.50 5.06 -12.26
N ILE A 52 3.28 4.05 -12.61
CA ILE A 52 3.45 2.84 -11.81
C ILE A 52 4.94 2.76 -11.48
N GLU A 53 5.24 2.75 -10.19
CA GLU A 53 6.60 2.57 -9.69
C GLU A 53 6.67 1.25 -8.94
N THR A 54 7.78 0.54 -9.15
CA THR A 54 8.07 -0.71 -8.45
C THR A 54 9.42 -0.58 -7.78
N GLN A 55 9.44 -0.87 -6.48
CA GLN A 55 10.64 -0.92 -5.68
C GLN A 55 10.87 -2.36 -5.23
N LEU A 56 12.12 -2.82 -5.32
CA LEU A 56 12.55 -4.09 -4.75
C LEU A 56 13.25 -3.82 -3.42
N ASP A 57 12.66 -4.33 -2.36
CA ASP A 57 13.17 -4.23 -1.00
C ASP A 57 13.87 -5.52 -0.58
N THR A 58 15.12 -5.39 -0.13
CA THR A 58 15.98 -6.53 0.24
C THR A 58 16.60 -6.42 1.63
N SER A 59 16.33 -5.34 2.38
CA SER A 59 16.96 -5.08 3.68
C SER A 59 15.95 -4.93 4.81
N ALA A 60 16.39 -5.13 6.06
CA ALA A 60 15.57 -4.84 7.25
C ALA A 60 15.35 -3.35 7.49
N ALA A 61 16.08 -2.48 6.79
CA ALA A 61 15.86 -1.03 6.83
C ALA A 61 14.77 -0.57 5.86
N SER A 62 14.40 -1.44 4.91
CA SER A 62 13.43 -1.13 3.87
C SER A 62 12.03 -0.85 4.42
N TYR A 63 11.28 -0.02 3.69
CA TYR A 63 9.88 0.26 3.99
C TYR A 63 9.08 -1.05 4.01
N GLY A 64 9.33 -1.90 3.04
CA GLY A 64 8.65 -3.15 2.88
C GLY A 64 8.82 -4.12 4.04
N TYR A 65 10.03 -4.26 4.55
CA TYR A 65 10.24 -5.07 5.75
C TYR A 65 9.54 -4.46 6.97
N ARG A 66 9.81 -3.17 7.26
CA ARG A 66 9.39 -2.54 8.52
C ARG A 66 7.90 -2.25 8.61
N HIS A 67 7.29 -1.80 7.52
CA HIS A 67 5.95 -1.23 7.54
C HIS A 67 4.91 -2.07 6.81
N VAL A 68 5.33 -2.99 5.95
CA VAL A 68 4.41 -3.90 5.25
C VAL A 68 4.44 -5.27 5.93
N LEU A 69 5.59 -5.95 5.95
CA LEU A 69 5.68 -7.31 6.49
C LEU A 69 5.43 -7.37 8.01
N LEU A 70 6.16 -6.58 8.80
CA LEU A 70 6.02 -6.63 10.26
C LEU A 70 4.62 -6.18 10.70
N ARG A 71 4.07 -5.14 10.06
CA ARG A 71 2.70 -4.71 10.32
C ARG A 71 1.68 -5.79 9.96
N ALA A 72 1.82 -6.46 8.82
CA ALA A 72 0.93 -7.56 8.48
C ALA A 72 0.96 -8.66 9.55
N ILE A 73 2.15 -9.00 10.07
CA ILE A 73 2.28 -9.96 11.18
C ILE A 73 1.55 -9.48 12.45
N GLU A 74 1.61 -8.18 12.76
CA GLU A 74 0.89 -7.58 13.89
C GLU A 74 -0.64 -7.64 13.70
N GLU A 75 -1.14 -7.34 12.50
CA GLU A 75 -2.58 -7.45 12.18
C GLU A 75 -3.04 -8.92 12.28
N PHE A 76 -2.22 -9.87 11.80
CA PHE A 76 -2.48 -11.31 11.98
C PHE A 76 -2.51 -11.70 13.46
N ALA A 77 -1.62 -11.16 14.29
CA ALA A 77 -1.64 -11.38 15.73
C ALA A 77 -2.91 -10.81 16.38
N ALA A 78 -3.32 -9.60 15.98
CA ALA A 78 -4.53 -8.95 16.48
C ALA A 78 -5.82 -9.70 16.11
N SER A 79 -5.82 -10.44 14.99
CA SER A 79 -6.98 -11.23 14.56
C SER A 79 -7.35 -12.37 15.51
N GLY A 80 -6.41 -12.83 16.37
CA GLY A 80 -6.62 -13.97 17.26
C GLY A 80 -6.74 -15.33 16.56
N ILE A 81 -6.62 -15.40 15.23
CA ILE A 81 -6.73 -16.64 14.45
C ILE A 81 -5.55 -17.60 14.75
N VAL A 82 -4.37 -17.04 15.05
CA VAL A 82 -3.15 -17.82 15.31
C VAL A 82 -2.57 -17.47 16.69
N GLY A 83 -2.00 -18.48 17.36
CA GLY A 83 -1.39 -18.30 18.69
C GLY A 83 -0.05 -17.57 18.66
N ALA A 84 0.35 -17.05 19.82
CA ALA A 84 1.61 -16.32 20.00
C ALA A 84 2.87 -17.06 19.50
N PRO A 85 3.03 -18.39 19.67
CA PRO A 85 4.20 -19.10 19.13
C PRO A 85 4.32 -19.00 17.61
N PHE A 86 3.19 -18.98 16.89
CA PHE A 86 3.18 -18.86 15.44
C PHE A 86 3.57 -17.44 14.99
N ILE A 87 3.08 -16.41 15.68
CA ILE A 87 3.48 -15.02 15.46
C ILE A 87 4.99 -14.83 15.64
N GLU A 88 5.56 -15.39 16.72
CA GLU A 88 6.99 -15.30 16.98
C GLU A 88 7.81 -16.08 15.94
N ALA A 89 7.34 -17.24 15.48
CA ALA A 89 7.96 -17.96 14.37
C ALA A 89 7.98 -17.15 13.07
N MET A 90 6.91 -16.43 12.74
CA MET A 90 6.87 -15.53 11.57
C MET A 90 7.87 -14.38 11.68
N LYS A 91 7.96 -13.73 12.84
CA LYS A 91 8.94 -12.66 13.08
C LYS A 91 10.37 -13.20 13.01
N PHE A 92 10.61 -14.39 13.56
CA PHE A 92 11.91 -15.05 13.51
C PHE A 92 12.33 -15.36 12.07
N GLU A 93 11.44 -15.96 11.27
CA GLU A 93 11.72 -16.29 9.88
C GLU A 93 11.94 -15.03 9.02
N ALA A 94 11.15 -13.97 9.22
CA ALA A 94 11.37 -12.69 8.57
C ALA A 94 12.79 -12.13 8.83
N LYS A 95 13.23 -12.14 10.10
CA LYS A 95 14.59 -11.73 10.49
C LYS A 95 15.65 -12.65 9.88
N ARG A 96 15.42 -13.97 9.88
CA ARG A 96 16.34 -14.95 9.30
C ARG A 96 16.57 -14.66 7.83
N ARG A 97 15.50 -14.47 7.05
CA ARG A 97 15.57 -14.19 5.61
C ARG A 97 16.39 -12.95 5.29
N VAL A 98 16.21 -11.86 6.04
CA VAL A 98 17.06 -10.67 5.84
C VAL A 98 18.52 -11.00 6.13
N ARG A 99 18.80 -11.67 7.26
CA ARG A 99 20.16 -12.00 7.67
C ARG A 99 20.90 -12.87 6.66
N VAL A 100 20.20 -13.81 6.02
CA VAL A 100 20.81 -14.71 5.02
C VAL A 100 20.70 -14.20 3.58
N GLY A 101 20.19 -12.98 3.36
CA GLY A 101 20.04 -12.40 2.02
C GLY A 101 18.91 -13.00 1.17
N GLU A 102 17.99 -13.74 1.78
CA GLU A 102 16.82 -14.36 1.14
C GLU A 102 15.57 -13.48 1.20
N PHE A 103 15.62 -12.34 1.90
CA PHE A 103 14.50 -11.40 1.92
C PHE A 103 14.46 -10.61 0.61
N GLN A 104 13.35 -10.75 -0.09
CA GLN A 104 13.03 -9.97 -1.28
C GLN A 104 11.54 -9.63 -1.23
N MET A 105 11.21 -8.38 -1.48
CA MET A 105 9.82 -7.97 -1.65
C MET A 105 9.70 -6.92 -2.74
N ALA A 106 8.88 -7.21 -3.75
CA ALA A 106 8.49 -6.24 -4.75
C ALA A 106 7.25 -5.48 -4.26
N LEU A 107 7.39 -4.16 -4.13
CA LEU A 107 6.29 -3.26 -3.86
C LEU A 107 6.03 -2.41 -5.09
N SER A 108 4.85 -2.59 -5.68
CA SER A 108 4.38 -1.77 -6.78
C SER A 108 3.28 -0.84 -6.27
N TYR A 109 3.40 0.44 -6.58
CA TYR A 109 2.34 1.43 -6.33
C TYR A 109 2.06 2.24 -7.58
N ALA A 110 0.79 2.53 -7.79
CA ALA A 110 0.33 3.37 -8.88
C ALA A 110 -0.13 4.72 -8.31
N TYR A 111 0.28 5.81 -8.95
CA TYR A 111 -0.07 7.16 -8.52
C TYR A 111 -0.31 8.10 -9.70
N ILE A 112 -1.03 9.17 -9.42
CA ILE A 112 -1.30 10.27 -10.34
C ILE A 112 -0.90 11.55 -9.62
N GLU A 113 -0.04 12.34 -10.24
CA GLU A 113 0.24 13.70 -9.79
C GLU A 113 -0.83 14.62 -10.37
N ALA A 114 -1.37 15.52 -9.57
CA ALA A 114 -2.37 16.46 -10.03
C ALA A 114 -2.22 17.81 -9.33
N THR A 115 -2.42 18.88 -10.08
CA THR A 115 -2.38 20.26 -9.57
C THR A 115 -3.75 20.89 -9.70
N LYS A 116 -4.16 21.66 -8.69
CA LYS A 116 -5.42 22.40 -8.76
C LYS A 116 -5.24 23.56 -9.74
N ALA A 117 -6.07 23.62 -10.77
CA ALA A 117 -6.07 24.77 -11.66
C ALA A 117 -6.43 26.04 -10.85
N PRO A 118 -5.79 27.19 -11.10
CA PRO A 118 -6.21 28.43 -10.46
C PRO A 118 -7.69 28.69 -10.82
N SER A 119 -8.51 28.90 -9.79
CA SER A 119 -9.90 29.32 -9.98
C SER A 119 -9.89 30.66 -10.71
N LYS A 120 -10.51 30.72 -11.89
CA LYS A 120 -10.79 31.98 -12.57
C LYS A 120 -11.79 32.81 -11.77
#